data_AF-A0A484LT68-F1
#
_entry.id   AF-A0A484LT68-F1
#
_cell.length_a   1.000
_cell.length_b   1.000
_cell.length_c   1.000
_cell.angle_alpha   90.00
_cell.angle_beta   90.00
_cell.angle_gamma   90.00
#
_symmetry.space_group_name_H-M   'P 1'
#
loop_
_entity.id
_entity.type
_entity.pdbx_description
1 polymer ?
#
loop_
_entity_poly.entity_id
_entity_poly.type
_entity_poly.pdbx_seq_one_letter_code
_entity_poly.pdbx_strand_id
1 'polypeptide(L)'
;MKMGSTAAHYEALASIVIMLLLAMAFATDPNQLQDFCVGVASPLRGVFVNGRFCKDPMEVTASDFLFRGLNIPRNTTNREGSNVTRVDANAFPGLNTLGISLARIDLAPRGGLNTPHHHPRATEVLTVLKGTLYAGFIASNPPTGGPNRLFLRVLEEGDVFVFPQGMVHFEMNLGSGPGVALSAFSSQSPGVVTAAGAVFGSRPSVSVDVLSKAFQLDPKTVKALQAKFHKREDTIIFSLIERAKFPVNAPLYAAAGDKSTPFSGPGSLFEYFVNQSEALQSQMGRYSSKEELPFFPSQLPKPFAPSSECVSYLYPKAADVNASTNVNTMIWSFYLTGILHNFTKAGSDENYASTAMADLLCLQALSRRIHYGRFVAEAKFSSAPDQYKKLIHAKNKEALENLLTNRTVEAQVKNRVWLKATEFAKEVTLNNTKSGSGEYKIDPIQVSNLYENWVIPLTKKVEVEYLLRRLN
;
A
#
# COMPACT_ATOMS: atom_id res chain seq x y z
N MET A 1 51.39 -11.14 48.40
CA MET A 1 49.93 -11.20 48.58
C MET A 1 49.28 -10.56 47.35
N LYS A 2 48.52 -11.35 46.58
CA LYS A 2 47.59 -10.96 45.48
C LYS A 2 48.09 -10.00 44.35
N MET A 3 48.89 -10.51 43.42
CA MET A 3 48.98 -9.96 42.04
C MET A 3 48.24 -10.82 40.99
N GLY A 4 47.63 -11.95 41.39
CA GLY A 4 46.99 -12.89 40.46
C GLY A 4 45.54 -12.57 40.04
N SER A 5 44.88 -11.60 40.70
CA SER A 5 43.45 -11.33 40.44
C SER A 5 43.21 -10.43 39.22
N THR A 6 44.14 -9.52 38.92
CA THR A 6 43.95 -8.53 37.85
C THR A 6 44.24 -9.14 36.47
N ALA A 7 45.28 -9.96 36.34
CA ALA A 7 45.61 -10.63 35.08
C ALA A 7 44.47 -11.53 34.58
N ALA A 8 43.86 -12.32 35.47
CA ALA A 8 42.71 -13.17 35.14
C ALA A 8 41.48 -12.37 34.69
N HIS A 9 41.32 -11.12 35.17
CA HIS A 9 40.22 -10.26 34.74
C HIS A 9 40.45 -9.67 33.34
N TYR A 10 41.69 -9.31 33.00
CA TYR A 10 42.03 -8.86 31.64
C TYR A 10 41.94 -9.99 30.61
N GLU A 11 42.35 -11.20 30.96
CA GLU A 11 42.18 -12.38 30.09
C GLU A 11 40.71 -12.71 29.86
N ALA A 12 39.88 -12.69 30.92
CA ALA A 12 38.44 -12.89 30.78
C ALA A 12 37.76 -11.81 29.92
N LEU A 13 38.14 -10.53 30.10
CA LEU A 13 37.66 -9.42 29.26
C LEU A 13 38.10 -9.58 27.81
N ALA A 14 39.35 -9.97 27.56
CA ALA A 14 39.84 -10.23 26.22
C ALA A 14 39.11 -11.41 25.55
N SER A 15 38.85 -12.50 26.28
CA SER A 15 38.06 -13.64 25.77
C SER A 15 36.60 -13.25 25.48
N ILE A 16 35.99 -12.40 26.31
CA ILE A 16 34.63 -11.87 26.07
C ILE A 16 34.62 -10.98 24.83
N VAL A 17 35.61 -10.10 24.67
CA VAL A 17 35.75 -9.25 23.47
C VAL A 17 36.02 -10.10 22.23
N ILE A 18 36.84 -11.15 22.30
CA ILE A 18 37.09 -12.10 21.20
C ILE A 18 35.83 -12.90 20.86
N MET A 19 35.02 -13.32 21.84
CA MET A 19 33.74 -13.99 21.61
C MET A 19 32.69 -13.04 21.01
N LEU A 20 32.67 -11.78 21.44
CA LEU A 20 31.85 -10.72 20.83
C LEU A 20 32.30 -10.38 19.41
N LEU A 21 33.60 -10.47 19.13
CA LEU A 21 34.17 -10.34 17.78
C LEU A 21 33.96 -11.61 16.94
N LEU A 22 33.84 -12.80 17.52
CA LEU A 22 33.49 -14.04 16.78
C LEU A 22 32.00 -14.15 16.49
N ALA A 23 31.17 -13.44 17.26
CA ALA A 23 29.77 -13.16 16.94
C ALA A 23 29.63 -12.05 15.87
N MET A 24 30.63 -11.90 14.97
CA MET A 24 30.52 -11.05 13.80
C MET A 24 29.20 -11.34 13.10
N ALA A 25 28.32 -10.35 13.18
CA ALA A 25 27.06 -10.32 12.47
C ALA A 25 27.37 -10.43 10.98
N PHE A 26 27.25 -11.64 10.42
CA PHE A 26 27.22 -11.79 8.98
C PHE A 26 25.94 -11.10 8.50
N ALA A 27 26.11 -9.98 7.79
CA ALA A 27 25.04 -9.20 7.18
C ALA A 27 24.51 -9.86 5.88
N THR A 28 24.49 -11.19 5.88
CA THR A 28 24.17 -12.07 4.75
C THR A 28 23.34 -13.25 5.28
N ASP A 29 22.67 -13.99 4.39
CA ASP A 29 21.96 -15.21 4.81
C ASP A 29 22.95 -16.15 5.51
N PRO A 30 22.57 -16.80 6.63
CA PRO A 30 23.49 -17.65 7.39
C PRO A 30 24.00 -18.79 6.51
N ASN A 31 25.27 -19.18 6.71
CA ASN A 31 25.82 -20.36 6.05
C ASN A 31 24.94 -21.58 6.34
N GLN A 32 24.73 -22.43 5.34
CA GLN A 32 23.96 -23.67 5.47
C GLN A 32 24.64 -24.60 6.49
N LEU A 33 23.90 -24.99 7.54
CA LEU A 33 24.35 -25.99 8.52
C LEU A 33 24.03 -27.43 8.09
N GLN A 34 23.26 -27.59 7.00
CA GLN A 34 22.77 -28.86 6.43
C GLN A 34 22.46 -28.65 4.95
N ASP A 35 22.38 -29.72 4.17
CA ASP A 35 22.21 -29.68 2.71
C ASP A 35 20.97 -28.91 2.23
N PHE A 36 19.86 -28.99 2.98
CA PHE A 36 18.63 -28.26 2.69
C PHE A 36 17.76 -28.04 3.93
N CYS A 37 16.88 -27.04 3.89
CA CYS A 37 15.88 -26.79 4.91
C CYS A 37 14.57 -26.35 4.24
N VAL A 38 13.73 -27.29 3.78
CA VAL A 38 12.44 -26.94 3.18
C VAL A 38 11.59 -26.24 4.23
N GLY A 39 11.24 -24.97 3.99
CA GLY A 39 10.54 -24.14 4.95
C GLY A 39 9.12 -24.63 5.26
N VAL A 40 8.78 -24.85 6.52
CA VAL A 40 7.41 -25.13 6.99
C VAL A 40 6.83 -23.94 7.74
N ALA A 41 5.49 -23.80 7.68
CA ALA A 41 4.78 -22.68 8.30
C ALA A 41 4.53 -22.84 9.82
N SER A 42 4.81 -24.01 10.42
CA SER A 42 4.57 -24.25 11.85
C SER A 42 5.55 -25.27 12.45
N PRO A 43 6.31 -24.92 13.51
CA PRO A 43 7.12 -25.87 14.27
C PRO A 43 6.34 -26.52 15.42
N LEU A 44 6.69 -27.76 15.75
CA LEU A 44 6.19 -28.47 16.93
C LEU A 44 6.92 -28.12 18.24
N ARG A 45 7.97 -27.27 18.25
CA ARG A 45 8.65 -26.70 19.45
C ARG A 45 9.83 -25.76 19.05
N GLY A 46 9.94 -24.55 19.63
CA GLY A 46 11.20 -23.82 19.92
C GLY A 46 11.82 -22.82 18.89
N VAL A 47 12.11 -21.60 19.38
CA VAL A 47 13.04 -20.49 18.97
C VAL A 47 13.01 -19.92 17.53
N PHE A 48 12.79 -18.60 17.42
CA PHE A 48 12.80 -17.80 16.18
C PHE A 48 14.21 -17.24 15.87
N VAL A 49 14.80 -17.59 14.73
CA VAL A 49 16.01 -16.96 14.17
C VAL A 49 15.86 -16.78 12.66
N ASN A 50 15.51 -15.57 12.20
CA ASN A 50 15.55 -15.09 10.79
C ASN A 50 15.27 -16.11 9.66
N GLY A 51 14.32 -17.03 9.81
CA GLY A 51 14.07 -18.10 8.83
C GLY A 51 12.85 -18.97 9.14
N ARG A 52 12.44 -19.81 8.18
CA ARG A 52 11.41 -20.83 8.39
C ARG A 52 12.03 -22.10 8.97
N PHE A 53 11.26 -22.85 9.75
CA PHE A 53 11.67 -24.16 10.24
C PHE A 53 11.81 -25.16 9.09
N CYS A 54 12.66 -26.17 9.28
CA CYS A 54 12.86 -27.22 8.28
C CYS A 54 11.81 -28.31 8.44
N LYS A 55 11.25 -28.76 7.31
CA LYS A 55 10.55 -30.04 7.21
C LYS A 55 11.49 -31.19 7.61
N ASP A 56 10.94 -32.26 8.17
CA ASP A 56 11.71 -33.48 8.44
C ASP A 56 12.36 -33.97 7.12
N PRO A 57 13.70 -34.13 7.05
CA PRO A 57 14.38 -34.59 5.84
C PRO A 57 13.85 -35.93 5.30
N MET A 58 13.31 -36.81 6.15
CA MET A 58 12.72 -38.09 5.73
C MET A 58 11.36 -37.93 5.05
N GLU A 59 10.69 -36.78 5.22
CA GLU A 59 9.41 -36.46 4.58
C GLU A 59 9.56 -35.54 3.35
N VAL A 60 10.79 -35.09 3.06
CA VAL A 60 11.09 -34.22 1.92
C VAL A 60 11.05 -35.02 0.62
N THR A 61 10.46 -34.42 -0.41
CA THR A 61 10.29 -35.02 -1.75
C THR A 61 10.81 -34.08 -2.84
N ALA A 62 11.01 -34.60 -4.05
CA ALA A 62 11.39 -33.77 -5.20
C ALA A 62 10.39 -32.63 -5.49
N SER A 63 9.12 -32.79 -5.11
CA SER A 63 8.10 -31.75 -5.26
C SER A 63 8.34 -30.53 -4.36
N ASP A 64 9.03 -30.69 -3.23
CA ASP A 64 9.39 -29.58 -2.34
C ASP A 64 10.46 -28.65 -2.96
N PHE A 65 11.15 -29.11 -4.01
CA PHE A 65 12.16 -28.38 -4.77
C PHE A 65 11.70 -27.96 -6.17
N LEU A 66 10.40 -27.97 -6.44
CA LEU A 66 9.84 -27.64 -7.75
C LEU A 66 8.89 -26.43 -7.68
N PHE A 67 9.28 -25.33 -8.33
CA PHE A 67 8.39 -24.21 -8.59
C PHE A 67 7.88 -24.23 -10.03
N ARG A 68 6.55 -24.19 -10.22
CA ARG A 68 5.91 -24.17 -11.54
C ARG A 68 5.21 -22.84 -11.82
N GLY A 69 5.16 -22.47 -13.10
CA GLY A 69 4.40 -21.30 -13.57
C GLY A 69 5.20 -20.02 -13.73
N LEU A 70 6.53 -20.03 -13.52
CA LEU A 70 7.38 -18.87 -13.78
C LEU A 70 7.44 -18.51 -15.28
N ASN A 71 7.14 -19.46 -16.17
CA ASN A 71 7.02 -19.23 -17.61
C ASN A 71 5.76 -18.45 -18.01
N ILE A 72 4.77 -18.30 -17.11
CA ILE A 72 3.48 -17.68 -17.40
C ILE A 72 3.63 -16.15 -17.32
N PRO A 73 3.39 -15.40 -18.43
CA PRO A 73 3.43 -13.94 -18.40
C PRO A 73 2.37 -13.35 -17.48
N ARG A 74 2.70 -12.26 -16.80
CA ARG A 74 1.75 -11.52 -15.96
C ARG A 74 1.23 -10.26 -16.63
N ASN A 75 0.06 -9.81 -16.16
CA ASN A 75 -0.61 -8.63 -16.67
C ASN A 75 0.20 -7.36 -16.31
N THR A 76 0.55 -6.60 -17.34
CA THR A 76 1.29 -5.31 -17.27
C THR A 76 0.39 -4.09 -17.53
N THR A 77 -0.93 -4.25 -17.58
CA THR A 77 -1.92 -3.15 -17.66
C THR A 77 -2.04 -2.43 -16.32
N ASN A 78 -0.98 -1.74 -15.92
CA ASN A 78 -0.91 -0.85 -14.78
C ASN A 78 -0.11 0.41 -15.17
N ARG A 79 -0.01 1.37 -14.25
CA ARG A 79 0.58 2.69 -14.52
C ARG A 79 2.05 2.58 -14.94
N GLU A 80 2.78 1.66 -14.32
CA GLU A 80 4.20 1.43 -14.53
C GLU A 80 4.44 0.54 -15.76
N GLY A 81 3.42 -0.15 -16.25
CA GLY A 81 3.56 -1.08 -17.36
C GLY A 81 4.38 -2.31 -17.00
N SER A 82 4.41 -2.75 -15.74
CA SER A 82 5.33 -3.81 -15.29
C SER A 82 4.70 -4.77 -14.27
N ASN A 83 5.20 -6.00 -14.21
CA ASN A 83 4.81 -6.98 -13.21
C ASN A 83 6.00 -7.86 -12.83
N VAL A 84 6.18 -8.12 -11.53
CA VAL A 84 7.28 -8.95 -11.02
C VAL A 84 6.70 -10.17 -10.30
N THR A 85 6.94 -11.35 -10.86
CA THR A 85 6.63 -12.63 -10.20
C THR A 85 7.83 -13.06 -9.38
N ARG A 86 7.76 -12.89 -8.06
CA ARG A 86 8.82 -13.28 -7.13
C ARG A 86 8.76 -14.77 -6.80
N VAL A 87 9.93 -15.39 -6.72
CA VAL A 87 10.18 -16.77 -6.31
C VAL A 87 11.22 -16.74 -5.19
N ASP A 88 10.81 -16.22 -4.04
CA ASP A 88 11.61 -16.15 -2.81
C ASP A 88 11.29 -17.34 -1.88
N ALA A 89 12.00 -17.47 -0.75
CA ALA A 89 11.74 -18.54 0.22
C ALA A 89 10.31 -18.51 0.80
N ASN A 90 9.56 -17.41 0.60
CA ASN A 90 8.16 -17.36 0.99
C ASN A 90 7.24 -18.06 0.00
N ALA A 91 7.45 -17.80 -1.30
CA ALA A 91 6.68 -18.38 -2.40
C ALA A 91 7.15 -19.79 -2.78
N PHE A 92 8.43 -20.10 -2.57
CA PHE A 92 9.05 -21.38 -2.87
C PHE A 92 9.88 -21.86 -1.67
N PRO A 93 9.25 -22.62 -0.74
CA PRO A 93 9.89 -22.98 0.53
C PRO A 93 11.16 -23.85 0.40
N GLY A 94 11.36 -24.52 -0.73
CA GLY A 94 12.60 -25.24 -1.04
C GLY A 94 13.83 -24.35 -1.13
N LEU A 95 13.68 -23.02 -1.27
CA LEU A 95 14.78 -22.06 -1.23
C LEU A 95 15.22 -21.65 0.17
N ASN A 96 14.50 -22.10 1.20
CA ASN A 96 14.81 -21.71 2.57
C ASN A 96 16.19 -22.27 3.00
N THR A 97 16.93 -21.39 3.68
CA THR A 97 18.37 -21.44 3.99
C THR A 97 19.33 -21.50 2.79
N LEU A 98 18.85 -21.42 1.53
CA LEU A 98 19.73 -21.59 0.37
C LEU A 98 20.41 -20.31 -0.09
N GLY A 99 20.05 -19.15 0.46
CA GLY A 99 20.70 -17.89 0.14
C GLY A 99 20.47 -17.42 -1.31
N ILE A 100 19.47 -17.95 -2.00
CA ILE A 100 19.15 -17.59 -3.39
C ILE A 100 17.65 -17.46 -3.61
N SER A 101 17.29 -16.58 -4.54
CA SER A 101 15.91 -16.49 -5.04
C SER A 101 15.88 -16.05 -6.49
N LEU A 102 14.70 -16.11 -7.10
CA LEU A 102 14.47 -15.64 -8.47
C LEU A 102 13.29 -14.67 -8.55
N ALA A 103 13.24 -13.91 -9.63
CA ALA A 103 12.05 -13.22 -10.07
C ALA A 103 11.94 -13.20 -11.59
N ARG A 104 10.73 -13.29 -12.12
CA ARG A 104 10.45 -12.94 -13.50
C ARG A 104 9.89 -11.52 -13.56
N ILE A 105 10.39 -10.73 -14.49
CA ILE A 105 9.93 -9.38 -14.78
C ILE A 105 9.25 -9.39 -16.15
N ASP A 106 7.97 -9.03 -16.20
CA ASP A 106 7.24 -8.78 -17.44
C ASP A 106 7.06 -7.27 -17.61
N LEU A 107 7.44 -6.74 -18.77
CA LEU A 107 7.40 -5.31 -19.09
C LEU A 107 6.55 -5.06 -20.35
N ALA A 108 5.62 -4.12 -20.23
CA ALA A 108 4.78 -3.68 -21.35
C ALA A 108 5.65 -3.09 -22.48
N PRO A 109 5.19 -3.21 -23.75
CA PRO A 109 5.85 -2.56 -24.87
C PRO A 109 5.96 -1.05 -24.68
N ARG A 110 7.01 -0.44 -25.25
CA ARG A 110 7.19 1.01 -25.35
C ARG A 110 7.10 1.74 -24.00
N GLY A 111 7.91 1.30 -23.04
CA GLY A 111 8.14 2.02 -21.79
C GLY A 111 7.59 1.37 -20.54
N GLY A 112 7.25 0.08 -20.56
CA GLY A 112 7.05 -0.69 -19.33
C GLY A 112 8.29 -0.58 -18.45
N LEU A 113 8.10 -0.20 -17.20
CA LEU A 113 9.15 0.23 -16.28
C LEU A 113 9.06 -0.54 -14.97
N ASN A 114 10.11 -1.29 -14.65
CA ASN A 114 10.38 -1.65 -13.26
C ASN A 114 11.06 -0.45 -12.60
N THR A 115 10.30 0.23 -11.74
CA THR A 115 10.65 1.57 -11.23
C THR A 115 11.95 1.55 -10.41
N PRO A 116 12.66 2.68 -10.26
CA PRO A 116 13.86 2.76 -9.44
C PRO A 116 13.68 2.15 -8.04
N HIS A 117 14.48 1.14 -7.73
CA HIS A 117 14.42 0.38 -6.48
C HIS A 117 15.80 -0.19 -6.11
N HIS A 118 15.93 -0.74 -4.90
CA HIS A 118 17.10 -1.50 -4.51
C HIS A 118 16.72 -2.71 -3.63
N HIS A 119 17.64 -3.66 -3.57
CA HIS A 119 17.56 -4.84 -2.73
C HIS A 119 18.55 -4.70 -1.56
N PRO A 120 18.07 -4.45 -0.32
CA PRO A 120 18.97 -4.23 0.81
C PRO A 120 19.77 -5.47 1.19
N ARG A 121 19.33 -6.68 0.79
CA ARG A 121 19.94 -7.95 1.19
C ARG A 121 20.48 -8.79 0.04
N ALA A 122 20.41 -8.34 -1.20
CA ALA A 122 20.91 -9.13 -2.34
C ALA A 122 21.52 -8.29 -3.43
N THR A 123 22.55 -8.86 -4.07
CA THR A 123 22.92 -8.53 -5.45
C THR A 123 21.94 -9.22 -6.38
N GLU A 124 21.58 -8.54 -7.46
CA GLU A 124 20.73 -9.08 -8.52
C GLU A 124 21.54 -9.31 -9.80
N VAL A 125 21.30 -10.45 -10.45
CA VAL A 125 21.77 -10.72 -11.81
C VAL A 125 20.55 -10.89 -12.69
N LEU A 126 20.41 -9.99 -13.66
CA LEU A 126 19.32 -9.95 -14.64
C LEU A 126 19.77 -10.60 -15.94
N THR A 127 18.97 -11.50 -16.48
CA THR A 127 19.09 -12.04 -17.85
C THR A 127 17.89 -11.63 -18.67
N VAL A 128 18.10 -11.03 -19.84
CA VAL A 128 17.03 -10.67 -20.75
C VAL A 128 16.57 -11.92 -21.51
N LEU A 129 15.30 -12.28 -21.38
CA LEU A 129 14.71 -13.42 -22.10
C LEU A 129 13.98 -12.99 -23.36
N LYS A 130 13.47 -11.75 -23.41
CA LYS A 130 12.75 -11.20 -24.55
C LYS A 130 12.79 -9.67 -24.58
N GLY A 131 12.91 -9.10 -25.77
CA GLY A 131 12.84 -7.65 -26.01
C GLY A 131 14.14 -6.92 -25.71
N THR A 132 14.05 -5.58 -25.70
CA THR A 132 15.21 -4.68 -25.57
C THR A 132 15.03 -3.81 -24.33
N LEU A 133 15.93 -3.94 -23.36
CA LEU A 133 15.81 -3.31 -22.04
C LEU A 133 16.85 -2.22 -21.83
N TYR A 134 16.41 -1.02 -21.49
CA TYR A 134 17.23 0.04 -20.94
C TYR A 134 17.36 -0.16 -19.43
N ALA A 135 18.53 -0.58 -18.97
CA ALA A 135 18.76 -0.97 -17.59
C ALA A 135 20.07 -0.40 -17.03
N GLY A 136 20.05 -0.07 -15.74
CA GLY A 136 21.21 0.50 -15.08
C GLY A 136 21.06 0.72 -13.59
N PHE A 137 22.18 0.98 -12.92
CA PHE A 137 22.24 1.30 -11.50
C PHE A 137 23.06 2.56 -11.22
N ILE A 138 22.73 3.24 -10.14
CA ILE A 138 23.43 4.43 -9.66
C ILE A 138 24.41 4.01 -8.56
N ALA A 139 25.69 4.34 -8.74
CA ALA A 139 26.72 4.11 -7.74
C ALA A 139 26.65 5.12 -6.59
N SER A 140 27.29 4.77 -5.48
CA SER A 140 27.41 5.65 -4.30
C SER A 140 28.07 6.99 -4.63
N ASN A 141 27.79 7.99 -3.79
CA ASN A 141 28.38 9.33 -3.91
C ASN A 141 29.92 9.28 -4.05
N PRO A 142 30.53 10.08 -4.94
CA PRO A 142 31.97 10.11 -5.10
C PRO A 142 32.68 10.60 -3.81
N PRO A 143 33.84 10.02 -3.44
CA PRO A 143 34.60 10.46 -2.26
C PRO A 143 35.04 11.93 -2.33
N THR A 144 35.26 12.43 -3.55
CA THR A 144 35.73 13.79 -3.82
C THR A 144 34.61 14.84 -3.83
N GLY A 145 33.35 14.43 -3.61
CA GLY A 145 32.19 15.22 -4.02
C GLY A 145 32.03 15.21 -5.56
N GLY A 146 30.81 15.46 -6.02
CA GLY A 146 30.47 15.45 -7.46
C GLY A 146 29.15 14.72 -7.74
N PRO A 147 28.74 14.67 -9.02
CA PRO A 147 27.50 14.02 -9.41
C PRO A 147 27.58 12.49 -9.22
N ASN A 148 26.45 11.88 -8.88
CA ASN A 148 26.34 10.43 -8.84
C ASN A 148 26.50 9.84 -10.24
N ARG A 149 27.20 8.70 -10.32
CA ARG A 149 27.49 8.03 -11.58
C ARG A 149 26.44 6.96 -11.86
N LEU A 150 25.79 7.06 -13.03
CA LEU A 150 24.91 6.02 -13.57
C LEU A 150 25.73 5.06 -14.45
N PHE A 151 25.60 3.76 -14.18
CA PHE A 151 26.08 2.67 -15.04
C PHE A 151 24.89 2.09 -15.79
N LEU A 152 24.94 2.18 -17.12
CA LEU A 152 23.76 2.00 -17.96
C LEU A 152 24.10 1.35 -19.29
N ARG A 153 23.23 0.43 -19.72
CA ARG A 153 23.25 -0.18 -21.05
C ARG A 153 21.84 -0.41 -21.59
N VAL A 154 21.77 -0.50 -22.91
CA VAL A 154 20.65 -1.14 -23.61
C VAL A 154 21.05 -2.61 -23.75
N LEU A 155 20.21 -3.50 -23.25
CA LEU A 155 20.39 -4.94 -23.20
C LEU A 155 19.46 -5.60 -24.22
N GLU A 156 19.98 -6.58 -24.95
CA GLU A 156 19.22 -7.40 -25.90
C GLU A 156 18.99 -8.80 -25.34
N GLU A 157 18.20 -9.62 -26.04
CA GLU A 157 17.92 -11.00 -25.64
C GLU A 157 19.20 -11.82 -25.45
N GLY A 158 19.33 -12.48 -24.29
CA GLY A 158 20.51 -13.24 -23.90
C GLY A 158 21.54 -12.45 -23.09
N ASP A 159 21.47 -11.12 -23.07
CA ASP A 159 22.38 -10.31 -22.28
C ASP A 159 22.14 -10.50 -20.77
N VAL A 160 23.25 -10.42 -20.02
CA VAL A 160 23.27 -10.49 -18.56
C VAL A 160 23.80 -9.17 -18.00
N PHE A 161 23.13 -8.63 -16.98
CA PHE A 161 23.54 -7.40 -16.30
C PHE A 161 23.42 -7.56 -14.79
N VAL A 162 24.37 -6.98 -14.04
CA VAL A 162 24.44 -7.11 -12.58
C VAL A 162 24.06 -5.79 -11.91
N PHE A 163 23.23 -5.90 -10.87
CA PHE A 163 22.91 -4.80 -9.96
C PHE A 163 23.48 -5.11 -8.57
N PRO A 164 24.52 -4.38 -8.13
CA PRO A 164 25.11 -4.62 -6.82
C PRO A 164 24.12 -4.38 -5.67
N GLN A 165 24.29 -5.14 -4.59
CA GLN A 165 23.46 -5.04 -3.39
C GLN A 165 23.31 -3.60 -2.90
N GLY A 166 22.08 -3.20 -2.60
CA GLY A 166 21.75 -1.88 -2.06
C GLY A 166 21.84 -0.71 -3.06
N MET A 167 22.25 -0.94 -4.31
CA MET A 167 22.30 0.12 -5.31
C MET A 167 20.93 0.35 -5.95
N VAL A 168 20.54 1.62 -6.12
CA VAL A 168 19.30 1.96 -6.82
C VAL A 168 19.46 1.64 -8.30
N HIS A 169 18.58 0.81 -8.84
CA HIS A 169 18.57 0.38 -10.23
C HIS A 169 17.14 0.33 -10.80
N PHE A 170 17.04 0.14 -12.11
CA PHE A 170 15.79 0.10 -12.86
C PHE A 170 15.95 -0.65 -14.18
N GLU A 171 14.82 -1.09 -14.74
CA GLU A 171 14.72 -1.68 -16.07
C GLU A 171 13.53 -1.07 -16.80
N MET A 172 13.72 -0.63 -18.04
CA MET A 172 12.68 -0.10 -18.90
C MET A 172 12.69 -0.79 -20.26
N ASN A 173 11.55 -1.29 -20.71
CA ASN A 173 11.43 -1.88 -22.03
C ASN A 173 11.34 -0.79 -23.11
N LEU A 174 12.33 -0.75 -24.00
CA LEU A 174 12.33 0.13 -25.17
C LEU A 174 11.66 -0.52 -26.39
N GLY A 175 11.53 -1.84 -26.38
CA GLY A 175 11.01 -2.62 -27.49
C GLY A 175 9.55 -2.30 -27.83
N SER A 176 9.20 -2.49 -29.10
CA SER A 176 7.84 -2.36 -29.61
C SER A 176 6.92 -3.54 -29.21
N GLY A 177 7.51 -4.63 -28.72
CA GLY A 177 6.84 -5.80 -28.16
C GLY A 177 7.08 -5.96 -26.65
N PRO A 178 6.48 -6.98 -26.01
CA PRO A 178 6.64 -7.23 -24.58
C PRO A 178 8.08 -7.59 -24.23
N GLY A 179 8.59 -7.02 -23.14
CA GLY A 179 9.89 -7.35 -22.57
C GLY A 179 9.74 -8.40 -21.47
N VAL A 180 10.69 -9.33 -21.38
CA VAL A 180 10.75 -10.35 -20.33
C VAL A 180 12.18 -10.50 -19.85
N ALA A 181 12.37 -10.48 -18.54
CA ALA A 181 13.67 -10.76 -17.93
C ALA A 181 13.53 -11.70 -16.73
N LEU A 182 14.62 -12.38 -16.41
CA LEU A 182 14.75 -13.23 -15.24
C LEU A 182 15.85 -12.68 -14.35
N SER A 183 15.53 -12.45 -13.09
CA SER A 183 16.46 -11.98 -12.08
C SER A 183 16.77 -13.11 -11.11
N ALA A 184 18.05 -13.31 -10.80
CA ALA A 184 18.51 -14.16 -9.72
C ALA A 184 19.16 -13.30 -8.63
N PHE A 185 18.92 -13.66 -7.37
CA PHE A 185 19.37 -12.88 -6.22
C PHE A 185 20.29 -13.69 -5.32
N SER A 186 21.31 -13.04 -4.76
CA SER A 186 22.23 -13.62 -3.77
C SER A 186 21.65 -13.68 -2.35
N SER A 187 20.32 -13.68 -2.22
CA SER A 187 19.62 -13.95 -0.96
C SER A 187 18.28 -14.62 -1.25
N GLN A 188 17.86 -15.48 -0.33
CA GLN A 188 16.54 -16.11 -0.35
C GLN A 188 15.41 -15.11 -0.03
N SER A 189 15.77 -13.96 0.55
CA SER A 189 14.87 -12.86 0.88
C SER A 189 15.55 -11.54 0.54
N PRO A 190 15.62 -11.15 -0.75
CA PRO A 190 16.40 -9.99 -1.18
C PRO A 190 15.92 -8.67 -0.57
N GLY A 191 14.64 -8.61 -0.19
CA GLY A 191 13.95 -7.37 0.21
C GLY A 191 13.80 -6.44 -0.99
N VAL A 192 12.84 -5.51 -0.98
CA VAL A 192 12.69 -4.55 -2.08
C VAL A 192 12.31 -3.20 -1.50
N VAL A 193 13.05 -2.17 -1.87
CA VAL A 193 12.75 -0.78 -1.50
C VAL A 193 12.60 0.04 -2.77
N THR A 194 11.36 0.34 -3.15
CA THR A 194 11.07 1.24 -4.28
C THR A 194 11.33 2.68 -3.85
N ALA A 195 12.19 3.40 -4.57
CA ALA A 195 12.75 4.66 -4.11
C ALA A 195 11.64 5.70 -3.80
N ALA A 196 10.75 5.95 -4.76
CA ALA A 196 9.67 6.92 -4.58
C ALA A 196 8.62 6.47 -3.56
N GLY A 197 8.31 5.16 -3.52
CA GLY A 197 7.37 4.60 -2.56
C GLY A 197 7.86 4.71 -1.11
N ALA A 198 9.15 4.47 -0.88
CA ALA A 198 9.76 4.60 0.45
C ALA A 198 9.83 6.06 0.91
N VAL A 199 10.22 6.97 0.02
CA VAL A 199 10.39 8.39 0.35
C VAL A 199 9.05 9.11 0.52
N PHE A 200 8.14 8.98 -0.44
CA PHE A 200 6.89 9.75 -0.48
C PHE A 200 5.67 8.95 0.01
N GLY A 201 5.76 7.62 0.05
CA GLY A 201 4.63 6.75 0.41
C GLY A 201 4.71 6.11 1.80
N SER A 202 5.76 6.40 2.58
CA SER A 202 5.96 5.82 3.92
C SER A 202 4.85 6.18 4.91
N ARG A 203 4.69 5.29 5.91
CA ARG A 203 3.78 5.48 7.05
C ARG A 203 4.50 5.07 8.34
N PRO A 204 4.64 5.97 9.34
CA PRO A 204 4.28 7.39 9.29
C PRO A 204 5.03 8.14 8.17
N SER A 205 4.41 9.19 7.63
CA SER A 205 5.02 9.98 6.55
C SER A 205 6.30 10.64 7.01
N VAL A 206 7.32 10.68 6.15
CA VAL A 206 8.47 11.57 6.37
C VAL A 206 7.97 13.01 6.44
N SER A 207 8.54 13.79 7.38
CA SER A 207 8.20 15.20 7.55
C SER A 207 8.32 15.97 6.23
N VAL A 208 7.32 16.81 5.95
CA VAL A 208 7.33 17.68 4.76
C VAL A 208 8.57 18.56 4.75
N ASP A 209 9.01 19.06 5.90
CA ASP A 209 10.20 19.93 5.98
C ASP A 209 11.48 19.16 5.63
N VAL A 210 11.57 17.90 6.04
CA VAL A 210 12.70 17.02 5.70
C VAL A 210 12.74 16.80 4.19
N LEU A 211 11.62 16.42 3.59
CA LEU A 211 11.54 16.16 2.15
C LEU A 211 11.70 17.43 1.32
N SER A 212 11.16 18.56 1.77
CA SER A 212 11.32 19.85 1.09
C SER A 212 12.78 20.26 1.03
N LYS A 213 13.52 20.14 2.14
CA LYS A 213 14.96 20.44 2.17
C LYS A 213 15.76 19.41 1.37
N ALA A 214 15.47 18.12 1.53
CA ALA A 214 16.23 17.04 0.89
C ALA A 214 16.07 17.03 -0.64
N PHE A 215 14.87 17.30 -1.15
CA PHE A 215 14.58 17.30 -2.59
C PHE A 215 14.58 18.70 -3.21
N GLN A 216 14.81 19.75 -2.42
CA GLN A 216 14.77 21.15 -2.85
C GLN A 216 13.42 21.51 -3.50
N LEU A 217 12.34 21.00 -2.91
CA LEU A 217 10.96 21.19 -3.37
C LEU A 217 10.18 22.04 -2.38
N ASP A 218 9.25 22.83 -2.88
CA ASP A 218 8.32 23.54 -2.02
C ASP A 218 7.40 22.54 -1.27
N PRO A 219 6.93 22.90 -0.05
CA PRO A 219 6.07 22.03 0.75
C PRO A 219 4.79 21.56 0.05
N LYS A 220 4.23 22.36 -0.88
CA LYS A 220 3.00 22.00 -1.61
C LYS A 220 3.30 20.88 -2.61
N THR A 221 4.43 20.94 -3.32
CA THR A 221 4.88 19.88 -4.21
C THR A 221 5.16 18.58 -3.46
N VAL A 222 5.82 18.65 -2.30
CA VAL A 222 6.08 17.47 -1.46
C VAL A 222 4.79 16.79 -1.04
N LYS A 223 3.81 17.55 -0.52
CA LYS A 223 2.50 17.01 -0.16
C LYS A 223 1.77 16.38 -1.34
N ALA A 224 1.86 17.00 -2.52
CA ALA A 224 1.28 16.46 -3.74
C ALA A 224 1.94 15.14 -4.16
N LEU A 225 3.27 15.01 -4.03
CA LEU A 225 3.97 13.76 -4.26
C LEU A 225 3.55 12.71 -3.23
N GLN A 226 3.53 13.04 -1.93
CA GLN A 226 3.07 12.13 -0.90
C GLN A 226 1.66 11.60 -1.16
N ALA A 227 0.73 12.48 -1.56
CA ALA A 227 -0.64 12.09 -1.91
C ALA A 227 -0.72 11.11 -3.09
N LYS A 228 0.23 11.14 -4.02
CA LYS A 228 0.32 10.19 -5.15
C LYS A 228 0.80 8.80 -4.69
N PHE A 229 1.58 8.72 -3.61
CA PHE A 229 2.19 7.47 -3.14
C PHE A 229 1.51 6.89 -1.89
N HIS A 230 0.76 7.69 -1.13
CA HIS A 230 -0.09 7.20 -0.06
C HIS A 230 -1.25 6.41 -0.65
N LYS A 231 -1.18 5.08 -0.55
CA LYS A 231 -2.29 4.20 -0.92
C LYS A 231 -3.46 4.49 0.01
N ARG A 232 -4.49 5.14 -0.52
CA ARG A 232 -5.73 5.51 0.18
C ARG A 232 -6.44 4.30 0.82
N GLU A 233 -6.13 3.10 0.35
CA GLU A 233 -6.55 1.82 0.94
C GLU A 233 -6.15 1.67 2.40
N ASP A 234 -4.92 2.04 2.74
CA ASP A 234 -4.38 1.80 4.08
C ASP A 234 -5.11 2.67 5.12
N THR A 235 -5.47 3.89 4.73
CA THR A 235 -6.22 4.81 5.60
C THR A 235 -7.59 4.25 5.97
N ILE A 236 -8.32 3.66 5.01
CA ILE A 236 -9.63 3.04 5.30
C ILE A 236 -9.44 1.86 6.26
N ILE A 237 -8.44 1.00 6.02
CA ILE A 237 -8.16 -0.15 6.90
C ILE A 237 -7.84 0.31 8.32
N PHE A 238 -6.95 1.29 8.50
CA PHE A 238 -6.62 1.82 9.82
C PHE A 238 -7.83 2.50 10.49
N SER A 239 -8.61 3.29 9.76
CA SER A 239 -9.83 3.90 10.31
C SER A 239 -10.82 2.83 10.80
N LEU A 240 -10.99 1.73 10.06
CA LEU A 240 -11.84 0.61 10.48
C LEU A 240 -11.29 -0.09 11.73
N ILE A 241 -9.96 -0.32 11.81
CA ILE A 241 -9.32 -0.89 13.00
C ILE A 241 -9.55 0.01 14.22
N GLU A 242 -9.39 1.33 14.07
CA GLU A 242 -9.62 2.28 15.14
C GLU A 242 -11.10 2.33 15.57
N ARG A 243 -12.04 2.27 14.62
CA ARG A 243 -13.47 2.23 14.94
C ARG A 243 -13.88 0.94 15.66
N ALA A 244 -13.30 -0.20 15.28
CA ALA A 244 -13.62 -1.50 15.85
C ALA A 244 -13.21 -1.66 17.33
N LYS A 245 -12.42 -0.72 17.87
CA LYS A 245 -12.10 -0.67 19.31
C LYS A 245 -13.32 -0.35 20.18
N PHE A 246 -14.36 0.28 19.61
CA PHE A 246 -15.57 0.66 20.31
C PHE A 246 -16.74 -0.22 19.89
N PRO A 247 -17.71 -0.52 20.77
CA PRO A 247 -18.98 -1.13 20.39
C PRO A 247 -19.78 -0.28 19.40
N VAL A 248 -20.96 -0.77 18.99
CA VAL A 248 -21.89 -0.02 18.15
C VAL A 248 -22.19 1.36 18.77
N ASN A 249 -22.41 1.45 20.08
CA ASN A 249 -22.78 2.72 20.74
C ASN A 249 -24.06 3.34 20.13
N ALA A 250 -25.10 2.51 19.95
CA ALA A 250 -26.35 2.88 19.28
C ALA A 250 -26.97 4.24 19.70
N PRO A 251 -26.94 4.66 20.98
CA PRO A 251 -27.41 5.99 21.40
C PRO A 251 -26.79 7.18 20.65
N LEU A 252 -25.58 7.02 20.10
CA LEU A 252 -24.89 8.04 19.31
C LEU A 252 -25.64 8.38 18.01
N TYR A 253 -26.33 7.39 17.41
CA TYR A 253 -27.03 7.52 16.12
C TYR A 253 -28.56 7.59 16.28
N ALA A 254 -29.06 7.57 17.52
CA ALA A 254 -30.50 7.61 17.77
C ALA A 254 -31.12 8.93 17.28
N ALA A 255 -32.37 8.85 16.84
CA ALA A 255 -33.09 10.00 16.30
C ALA A 255 -33.36 11.06 17.39
N ALA A 256 -33.60 12.30 16.95
CA ALA A 256 -33.96 13.39 17.86
C ALA A 256 -35.20 13.04 18.70
N GLY A 257 -35.11 13.27 20.02
CA GLY A 257 -36.19 12.96 20.96
C GLY A 257 -36.22 11.51 21.46
N ASP A 258 -35.30 10.65 20.99
CA ASP A 258 -35.10 9.31 21.56
C ASP A 258 -34.54 9.42 23.00
N LYS A 259 -35.16 8.72 23.95
CA LYS A 259 -34.76 8.75 25.36
C LYS A 259 -33.45 8.01 25.64
N SER A 260 -32.99 7.19 24.69
CA SER A 260 -31.73 6.45 24.81
C SER A 260 -30.50 7.32 24.58
N THR A 261 -30.63 8.46 23.89
CA THR A 261 -29.51 9.35 23.61
C THR A 261 -29.33 10.44 24.67
N PRO A 262 -28.10 10.79 25.07
CA PRO A 262 -27.85 11.90 25.98
C PRO A 262 -28.01 13.28 25.32
N PHE A 263 -28.36 13.35 24.03
CA PHE A 263 -28.41 14.58 23.25
C PHE A 263 -29.84 15.06 23.01
N SER A 264 -30.09 16.36 23.24
CA SER A 264 -31.42 16.98 23.05
C SER A 264 -31.48 17.98 21.89
N GLY A 265 -30.44 18.03 21.04
CA GLY A 265 -30.43 18.90 19.87
C GLY A 265 -31.09 18.29 18.63
N PRO A 266 -31.03 18.97 17.48
CA PRO A 266 -31.62 18.49 16.23
C PRO A 266 -30.81 17.32 15.64
N GLY A 267 -31.51 16.32 15.11
CA GLY A 267 -30.89 15.10 14.57
C GLY A 267 -30.28 14.20 15.65
N SER A 268 -29.46 13.25 15.22
CA SER A 268 -28.65 12.42 16.12
C SER A 268 -27.42 13.17 16.64
N LEU A 269 -26.88 12.72 17.78
CA LEU A 269 -25.61 13.25 18.30
C LEU A 269 -24.47 13.11 17.27
N PHE A 270 -24.48 12.04 16.48
CA PHE A 270 -23.51 11.84 15.41
C PHE A 270 -23.64 12.86 14.27
N GLU A 271 -24.86 13.11 13.77
CA GLU A 271 -25.09 14.12 12.74
C GLU A 271 -24.67 15.50 13.22
N TYR A 272 -25.00 15.84 14.46
CA TYR A 272 -24.56 17.08 15.09
C TYR A 272 -23.03 17.17 15.13
N PHE A 273 -22.35 16.12 15.61
CA PHE A 273 -20.90 16.06 15.68
C PHE A 273 -20.22 16.23 14.32
N VAL A 274 -20.70 15.52 13.29
CA VAL A 274 -20.14 15.61 11.93
C VAL A 274 -20.37 17.02 11.39
N ASN A 275 -21.58 17.57 11.50
CA ASN A 275 -21.90 18.90 11.00
C ASN A 275 -21.02 19.98 11.64
N GLN A 276 -20.84 19.97 12.97
CA GLN A 276 -19.95 20.91 13.66
C GLN A 276 -18.47 20.73 13.25
N SER A 277 -18.04 19.47 13.08
CA SER A 277 -16.67 19.15 12.65
C SER A 277 -16.38 19.63 11.22
N GLU A 278 -17.31 19.40 10.29
CA GLU A 278 -17.20 19.90 8.92
C GLU A 278 -17.27 21.43 8.87
N ALA A 279 -18.08 22.05 9.71
CA ALA A 279 -18.12 23.51 9.81
C ALA A 279 -16.74 24.08 10.17
N LEU A 280 -16.12 23.59 11.25
CA LEU A 280 -14.77 23.99 11.66
C LEU A 280 -13.74 23.71 10.54
N GLN A 281 -13.77 22.52 9.95
CA GLN A 281 -12.83 22.16 8.88
C GLN A 281 -13.01 23.01 7.62
N SER A 282 -14.24 23.45 7.32
CA SER A 282 -14.54 24.40 6.24
C SER A 282 -13.91 25.76 6.50
N GLN A 283 -14.00 26.28 7.73
CA GLN A 283 -13.34 27.53 8.11
C GLN A 283 -11.82 27.44 7.96
N MET A 284 -11.25 26.26 8.17
CA MET A 284 -9.83 25.97 7.96
C MET A 284 -9.47 25.67 6.48
N GLY A 285 -10.43 25.79 5.56
CA GLY A 285 -10.19 25.66 4.11
C GLY A 285 -10.15 24.22 3.59
N ARG A 286 -10.58 23.21 4.37
CA ARG A 286 -10.54 21.80 3.94
C ARG A 286 -11.25 21.56 2.60
N TYR A 287 -12.47 22.09 2.48
CA TYR A 287 -13.33 21.89 1.31
C TYR A 287 -13.03 22.85 0.14
N SER A 288 -11.99 23.68 0.26
CA SER A 288 -11.40 24.38 -0.90
C SER A 288 -10.67 23.40 -1.82
N SER A 289 -10.23 22.24 -1.30
CA SER A 289 -9.70 21.14 -2.11
C SER A 289 -10.81 20.43 -2.87
N LYS A 290 -10.66 20.26 -4.18
CA LYS A 290 -11.60 19.46 -4.99
C LYS A 290 -11.58 17.98 -4.61
N GLU A 291 -10.61 17.50 -3.83
CA GLU A 291 -10.56 16.12 -3.33
C GLU A 291 -11.45 15.87 -2.10
N GLU A 292 -11.82 16.91 -1.36
CA GLU A 292 -12.62 16.79 -0.14
C GLU A 292 -14.08 17.17 -0.43
N LEU A 293 -15.02 16.27 -0.11
CA LEU A 293 -16.46 16.56 -0.23
C LEU A 293 -17.13 16.47 1.14
N PRO A 294 -17.91 17.49 1.54
CA PRO A 294 -18.62 17.47 2.81
C PRO A 294 -19.85 16.55 2.76
N PHE A 295 -20.20 15.97 3.90
CA PHE A 295 -21.45 15.27 4.10
C PHE A 295 -22.63 16.25 4.28
N PHE A 296 -22.38 17.44 4.85
CA PHE A 296 -23.37 18.49 5.08
C PHE A 296 -23.02 19.79 4.32
N PRO A 297 -23.07 19.81 2.98
CA PRO A 297 -22.62 20.94 2.17
C PRO A 297 -23.43 22.24 2.39
N SER A 298 -24.71 22.14 2.76
CA SER A 298 -25.61 23.30 2.91
C SER A 298 -25.32 24.16 4.13
N GLN A 299 -24.52 23.67 5.08
CA GLN A 299 -24.30 24.30 6.39
C GLN A 299 -22.86 24.77 6.59
N LEU A 300 -22.06 24.81 5.52
CA LEU A 300 -20.64 25.13 5.63
C LEU A 300 -20.37 26.64 5.73
N PRO A 301 -19.67 27.10 6.78
CA PRO A 301 -19.19 28.47 6.89
C PRO A 301 -18.04 28.73 5.91
N LYS A 302 -17.81 30.03 5.62
CA LYS A 302 -16.72 30.48 4.74
C LYS A 302 -15.34 30.25 5.39
N PRO A 303 -14.29 29.94 4.60
CA PRO A 303 -12.91 29.87 5.08
C PRO A 303 -12.41 31.18 5.69
N PHE A 304 -11.57 31.11 6.74
CA PHE A 304 -10.95 32.27 7.38
C PHE A 304 -9.86 32.91 6.52
N ALA A 305 -9.13 32.11 5.75
CA ALA A 305 -8.07 32.56 4.87
C ALA A 305 -8.46 32.34 3.40
N PRO A 306 -8.09 33.27 2.49
CA PRO A 306 -8.27 33.04 1.05
C PRO A 306 -7.50 31.79 0.62
N SER A 307 -8.19 30.87 -0.05
CA SER A 307 -7.55 29.66 -0.56
C SER A 307 -6.60 30.01 -1.71
N SER A 308 -5.37 29.52 -1.68
CA SER A 308 -4.51 29.52 -2.88
C SER A 308 -5.26 28.80 -4.01
N GLU A 309 -5.34 29.37 -5.21
CA GLU A 309 -5.95 28.72 -6.36
C GLU A 309 -5.41 27.28 -6.49
N CYS A 310 -6.29 26.31 -6.27
CA CYS A 310 -5.99 24.93 -6.51
C CYS A 310 -6.13 24.73 -8.03
N VAL A 311 -5.00 24.69 -8.75
CA VAL A 311 -4.97 24.26 -10.14
C VAL A 311 -5.50 22.82 -10.17
N SER A 312 -6.77 22.69 -10.51
CA SER A 312 -7.45 21.40 -10.59
C SER A 312 -7.24 20.82 -11.98
N TYR A 313 -6.69 19.61 -12.04
CA TYR A 313 -6.60 18.84 -13.28
C TYR A 313 -7.97 18.36 -13.79
N LEU A 314 -9.02 18.46 -12.97
CA LEU A 314 -10.38 18.09 -13.36
C LEU A 314 -11.01 19.15 -14.28
N TYR A 315 -11.72 18.71 -15.31
CA TYR A 315 -12.57 19.55 -16.13
C TYR A 315 -13.59 20.34 -15.27
N PRO A 316 -13.62 21.68 -15.32
CA PRO A 316 -14.35 22.52 -14.36
C PRO A 316 -15.82 22.14 -14.17
N LYS A 317 -16.60 21.98 -15.25
CA LYS A 317 -18.03 21.65 -15.17
C LYS A 317 -18.31 20.24 -14.64
N ALA A 318 -17.40 19.30 -14.85
CA ALA A 318 -17.49 17.95 -14.28
C ALA A 318 -16.93 17.88 -12.85
N ALA A 319 -16.04 18.81 -12.50
CA ALA A 319 -15.45 18.95 -11.18
C ALA A 319 -16.42 19.58 -10.18
N ASP A 320 -17.37 20.39 -10.67
CA ASP A 320 -18.43 20.95 -9.85
C ASP A 320 -19.35 19.86 -9.33
N VAL A 321 -19.38 19.81 -8.02
CA VAL A 321 -19.99 18.74 -7.26
C VAL A 321 -21.48 19.06 -7.18
N ASN A 322 -22.31 18.23 -7.79
CA ASN A 322 -23.76 18.32 -7.62
C ASN A 322 -24.30 16.98 -7.07
N ALA A 323 -25.61 16.89 -6.91
CA ALA A 323 -26.27 15.74 -6.30
C ALA A 323 -25.94 14.37 -6.95
N SER A 324 -25.48 14.32 -8.21
CA SER A 324 -25.10 13.04 -8.84
C SER A 324 -23.61 12.68 -8.74
N THR A 325 -22.72 13.65 -8.49
CA THR A 325 -21.27 13.41 -8.30
C THR A 325 -20.85 13.36 -6.85
N ASN A 326 -21.63 13.92 -5.91
CA ASN A 326 -21.47 13.69 -4.48
C ASN A 326 -22.30 12.48 -4.03
N VAL A 327 -21.67 11.32 -3.90
CA VAL A 327 -22.30 10.11 -3.38
C VAL A 327 -22.20 9.98 -1.86
N ASN A 328 -21.86 11.06 -1.12
CA ASN A 328 -21.74 11.03 0.35
C ASN A 328 -23.02 10.53 1.05
N THR A 329 -24.22 10.79 0.51
CA THR A 329 -25.47 10.24 1.07
C THR A 329 -25.50 8.71 1.02
N MET A 330 -25.01 8.12 -0.08
CA MET A 330 -24.87 6.66 -0.20
C MET A 330 -23.79 6.14 0.74
N ILE A 331 -22.67 6.87 0.85
CA ILE A 331 -21.57 6.53 1.76
C ILE A 331 -22.03 6.51 3.22
N TRP A 332 -22.74 7.55 3.63
CA TRP A 332 -23.35 7.67 4.95
C TRP A 332 -24.30 6.52 5.24
N SER A 333 -25.22 6.23 4.32
CA SER A 333 -26.21 5.18 4.48
C SER A 333 -25.57 3.80 4.64
N PHE A 334 -24.64 3.42 3.76
CA PHE A 334 -24.00 2.10 3.88
C PHE A 334 -23.03 2.03 5.05
N TYR A 335 -22.44 3.14 5.47
CA TYR A 335 -21.59 3.17 6.66
C TYR A 335 -22.39 2.78 7.90
N LEU A 336 -23.53 3.44 8.13
CA LEU A 336 -24.39 3.17 9.28
C LEU A 336 -25.07 1.81 9.22
N THR A 337 -25.56 1.40 8.04
CA THR A 337 -26.34 0.15 7.91
C THR A 337 -25.47 -1.08 7.66
N GLY A 338 -24.27 -0.92 7.10
CA GLY A 338 -23.39 -2.01 6.69
C GLY A 338 -22.10 -2.08 7.50
N ILE A 339 -21.28 -1.01 7.48
CA ILE A 339 -19.97 -1.03 8.16
C ILE A 339 -20.13 -1.16 9.67
N LEU A 340 -20.95 -0.29 10.26
CA LEU A 340 -21.08 -0.18 11.71
C LEU A 340 -21.40 -1.53 12.36
N HIS A 341 -22.38 -2.26 11.81
CA HIS A 341 -22.80 -3.56 12.34
C HIS A 341 -21.84 -4.70 12.04
N ASN A 342 -21.14 -4.67 10.90
CA ASN A 342 -20.26 -5.77 10.52
C ASN A 342 -18.91 -5.73 11.26
N PHE A 343 -18.39 -4.53 11.53
CA PHE A 343 -17.04 -4.34 12.06
C PHE A 343 -16.99 -4.05 13.57
N THR A 344 -18.13 -3.94 14.25
CA THR A 344 -18.18 -3.56 15.68
C THR A 344 -19.05 -4.53 16.47
N LYS A 345 -18.74 -4.68 17.77
CA LYS A 345 -19.52 -5.54 18.67
C LYS A 345 -20.80 -4.82 19.10
N ALA A 346 -21.89 -5.56 19.28
CA ALA A 346 -23.11 -5.02 19.86
C ALA A 346 -22.85 -4.51 21.30
N GLY A 347 -23.56 -3.45 21.70
CA GLY A 347 -23.46 -2.88 23.04
C GLY A 347 -23.16 -1.39 23.02
N SER A 348 -23.01 -0.83 24.23
CA SER A 348 -22.59 0.54 24.46
C SER A 348 -21.54 0.58 25.56
N ASP A 349 -20.41 1.24 25.32
CA ASP A 349 -19.39 1.56 26.32
C ASP A 349 -19.39 3.04 26.71
N GLU A 350 -20.36 3.80 26.18
CA GLU A 350 -20.55 5.24 26.40
C GLU A 350 -19.41 6.15 25.95
N ASN A 351 -18.40 5.62 25.23
CA ASN A 351 -17.31 6.41 24.62
C ASN A 351 -17.77 7.11 23.34
N TYR A 352 -18.87 7.88 23.42
CA TYR A 352 -19.55 8.48 22.26
C TYR A 352 -18.67 9.46 21.49
N ALA A 353 -17.86 10.27 22.18
CA ALA A 353 -16.98 11.24 21.53
C ALA A 353 -15.87 10.56 20.70
N SER A 354 -15.20 9.57 21.27
CA SER A 354 -14.16 8.78 20.58
C SER A 354 -14.75 7.97 19.43
N THR A 355 -15.96 7.43 19.61
CA THR A 355 -16.70 6.70 18.58
C THR A 355 -17.05 7.61 17.42
N ALA A 356 -17.65 8.77 17.68
CA ALA A 356 -18.04 9.75 16.66
C ALA A 356 -16.82 10.26 15.86
N MET A 357 -15.69 10.46 16.54
CA MET A 357 -14.43 10.84 15.88
C MET A 357 -13.92 9.72 14.97
N ALA A 358 -13.91 8.47 15.43
CA ALA A 358 -13.49 7.32 14.62
C ALA A 358 -14.43 7.11 13.41
N ASP A 359 -15.74 7.30 13.60
CA ASP A 359 -16.73 7.24 12.52
C ASP A 359 -16.50 8.34 11.47
N LEU A 360 -16.28 9.58 11.91
CA LEU A 360 -15.98 10.70 11.02
C LEU A 360 -14.73 10.43 10.19
N LEU A 361 -13.68 9.88 10.80
CA LEU A 361 -12.45 9.51 10.10
C LEU A 361 -12.71 8.42 9.04
N CYS A 362 -13.52 7.41 9.36
CA CYS A 362 -13.93 6.38 8.39
C CYS A 362 -14.70 7.00 7.22
N LEU A 363 -15.74 7.78 7.50
CA LEU A 363 -16.58 8.43 6.50
C LEU A 363 -15.76 9.34 5.57
N GLN A 364 -14.86 10.14 6.12
CA GLN A 364 -14.00 11.03 5.33
C GLN A 364 -12.98 10.25 4.49
N ALA A 365 -12.41 9.17 5.02
CA ALA A 365 -11.50 8.31 4.26
C ALA A 365 -12.22 7.61 3.10
N LEU A 366 -13.43 7.08 3.33
CA LEU A 366 -14.30 6.48 2.32
C LEU A 366 -14.70 7.50 1.26
N SER A 367 -15.20 8.66 1.68
CA SER A 367 -15.57 9.77 0.78
C SER A 367 -14.41 10.15 -0.12
N ARG A 368 -13.24 10.41 0.46
CA ARG A 368 -12.05 10.79 -0.30
C ARG A 368 -11.61 9.70 -1.27
N ARG A 369 -11.67 8.42 -0.88
CA ARG A 369 -11.29 7.29 -1.75
C ARG A 369 -12.25 7.11 -2.91
N ILE A 370 -13.55 7.17 -2.65
CA ILE A 370 -14.62 6.95 -3.62
C ILE A 370 -14.67 8.12 -4.60
N HIS A 371 -14.68 9.35 -4.10
CA HIS A 371 -14.75 10.55 -4.94
C HIS A 371 -13.47 10.85 -5.72
N TYR A 372 -12.36 10.17 -5.39
CA TYR A 372 -11.16 10.19 -6.24
C TYR A 372 -11.38 9.55 -7.61
N GLY A 373 -12.49 8.81 -7.79
CA GLY A 373 -12.97 8.36 -9.09
C GLY A 373 -12.99 9.48 -10.13
N ARG A 374 -13.26 10.74 -9.75
CA ARG A 374 -13.20 11.88 -10.70
C ARG A 374 -11.83 12.06 -11.36
N PHE A 375 -10.75 11.91 -10.58
CA PHE A 375 -9.38 12.03 -11.08
C PHE A 375 -8.97 10.80 -11.88
N VAL A 376 -9.42 9.62 -11.47
CA VAL A 376 -9.21 8.37 -12.22
C VAL A 376 -9.90 8.44 -13.58
N ALA A 377 -11.15 8.92 -13.61
CA ALA A 377 -11.91 9.13 -14.83
C ALA A 377 -11.25 10.16 -15.75
N GLU A 378 -10.76 11.28 -15.21
CA GLU A 378 -10.02 12.27 -16.00
C GLU A 378 -8.76 11.65 -16.64
N ALA A 379 -7.96 10.94 -15.86
CA ALA A 379 -6.76 10.27 -16.37
C ALA A 379 -7.09 9.24 -17.47
N LYS A 380 -8.15 8.44 -17.28
CA LYS A 380 -8.63 7.47 -18.28
C LYS A 380 -9.12 8.18 -19.55
N PHE A 381 -9.90 9.24 -19.41
CA PHE A 381 -10.36 10.06 -20.54
C PHE A 381 -9.18 10.65 -21.32
N SER A 382 -8.20 11.23 -20.64
CA SER A 382 -6.99 11.78 -21.29
C SER A 382 -6.19 10.72 -22.05
N SER A 383 -6.16 9.48 -21.57
CA SER A 383 -5.40 8.39 -22.19
C SER A 383 -6.04 7.82 -23.46
N ALA A 384 -7.38 7.82 -23.56
CA ALA A 384 -8.13 7.23 -24.66
C ALA A 384 -9.39 8.04 -25.02
N PRO A 385 -9.26 9.33 -25.37
CA PRO A 385 -10.38 10.26 -25.42
C PRO A 385 -11.48 9.84 -26.40
N ASP A 386 -11.12 9.28 -27.55
CA ASP A 386 -12.10 8.96 -28.61
C ASP A 386 -13.04 7.81 -28.23
N GLN A 387 -12.56 6.85 -27.43
CA GLN A 387 -13.39 5.76 -26.90
C GLN A 387 -14.47 6.30 -25.97
N TYR A 388 -14.10 7.24 -25.09
CA TYR A 388 -15.03 7.83 -24.14
C TYR A 388 -15.96 8.85 -24.79
N LYS A 389 -15.47 9.69 -25.72
CA LYS A 389 -16.28 10.74 -26.36
C LYS A 389 -17.55 10.20 -27.00
N LYS A 390 -17.44 9.10 -27.75
CA LYS A 390 -18.58 8.45 -28.41
C LYS A 390 -19.66 8.07 -27.40
N LEU A 391 -19.25 7.48 -26.26
CA LEU A 391 -20.17 7.03 -25.21
C LEU A 391 -20.75 8.19 -24.39
N ILE A 392 -19.97 9.24 -24.16
CA ILE A 392 -20.41 10.45 -23.46
C ILE A 392 -21.47 11.20 -24.27
N HIS A 393 -21.26 11.39 -25.58
CA HIS A 393 -22.27 12.02 -26.45
C HIS A 393 -23.56 11.22 -26.50
N ALA A 394 -23.47 9.89 -26.53
CA ALA A 394 -24.63 9.00 -26.48
C ALA A 394 -25.29 8.92 -25.09
N LYS A 395 -24.71 9.55 -24.05
CA LYS A 395 -25.11 9.44 -22.63
C LYS A 395 -25.29 8.00 -22.16
N ASN A 396 -24.52 7.06 -22.71
CA ASN A 396 -24.67 5.64 -22.46
C ASN A 396 -23.92 5.23 -21.18
N LYS A 397 -24.63 5.27 -20.05
CA LYS A 397 -24.06 4.93 -18.72
C LYS A 397 -23.54 3.50 -18.64
N GLU A 398 -24.31 2.54 -19.15
CA GLU A 398 -23.98 1.12 -19.09
C GLU A 398 -22.70 0.81 -19.89
N ALA A 399 -22.59 1.38 -21.10
CA ALA A 399 -21.39 1.21 -21.91
C ALA A 399 -20.16 1.86 -21.27
N LEU A 400 -20.30 3.03 -20.64
CA LEU A 400 -19.22 3.65 -19.86
C LEU A 400 -18.81 2.77 -18.67
N GLU A 401 -19.78 2.21 -17.94
CA GLU A 401 -19.52 1.34 -16.81
C GLU A 401 -18.78 0.06 -17.24
N ASN A 402 -19.22 -0.55 -18.34
CA ASN A 402 -18.56 -1.73 -18.93
C ASN A 402 -17.13 -1.41 -19.37
N LEU A 403 -16.91 -0.26 -20.03
CA LEU A 403 -15.58 0.19 -20.45
C LEU A 403 -14.64 0.43 -19.26
N LEU A 404 -15.17 0.96 -18.15
CA LEU A 404 -14.40 1.22 -16.93
C LEU A 404 -14.13 -0.04 -16.10
N THR A 405 -14.87 -1.12 -16.34
CA THR A 405 -14.78 -2.36 -15.56
C THR A 405 -13.58 -3.18 -15.98
N ASN A 406 -12.64 -3.36 -15.06
CA ASN A 406 -11.51 -4.28 -15.24
C ASN A 406 -11.51 -5.30 -14.09
N ARG A 407 -12.13 -6.46 -14.35
CA ARG A 407 -12.31 -7.53 -13.34
C ARG A 407 -10.99 -8.02 -12.74
N THR A 408 -9.92 -8.04 -13.52
CA THR A 408 -8.58 -8.42 -13.05
C THR A 408 -8.04 -7.42 -12.04
N VAL A 409 -8.19 -6.11 -12.32
CA VAL A 409 -7.76 -5.05 -11.40
C VAL A 409 -8.63 -5.03 -10.14
N GLU A 410 -9.95 -5.22 -10.26
CA GLU A 410 -10.86 -5.34 -9.11
C GLU A 410 -10.45 -6.50 -8.19
N ALA A 411 -10.16 -7.68 -8.76
CA ALA A 411 -9.68 -8.84 -8.00
C ALA A 411 -8.31 -8.60 -7.34
N GLN A 412 -7.40 -7.88 -8.01
CA GLN A 412 -6.11 -7.49 -7.43
C GLN A 412 -6.26 -6.49 -6.27
N VAL A 413 -7.17 -5.52 -6.40
CA VAL A 413 -7.49 -4.58 -5.30
C VAL A 413 -8.05 -5.36 -4.11
N LYS A 414 -9.00 -6.26 -4.35
CA LYS A 414 -9.59 -7.14 -3.33
C LYS A 414 -8.51 -7.93 -2.59
N ASN A 415 -7.66 -8.66 -3.31
CA ASN A 415 -6.60 -9.46 -2.71
C ASN A 415 -5.56 -8.59 -1.96
N ARG A 416 -5.19 -7.43 -2.52
CA ARG A 416 -4.26 -6.50 -1.87
C ARG A 416 -4.83 -5.93 -0.56
N VAL A 417 -6.11 -5.57 -0.55
CA VAL A 417 -6.79 -5.08 0.65
C VAL A 417 -6.87 -6.17 1.71
N TRP A 418 -7.22 -7.40 1.31
CA TRP A 418 -7.22 -8.55 2.20
C TRP A 418 -5.83 -8.76 2.83
N LEU A 419 -4.76 -8.82 2.03
CA LEU A 419 -3.39 -8.97 2.52
C LEU A 419 -3.01 -7.87 3.53
N LYS A 420 -3.33 -6.61 3.23
CA LYS A 420 -3.04 -5.49 4.12
C LYS A 420 -3.83 -5.57 5.43
N ALA A 421 -5.12 -5.90 5.36
CA ALA A 421 -5.95 -6.07 6.55
C ALA A 421 -5.44 -7.23 7.41
N THR A 422 -5.04 -8.35 6.80
CA THR A 422 -4.40 -9.47 7.49
C THR A 422 -3.13 -9.04 8.20
N GLU A 423 -2.29 -8.20 7.60
CA GLU A 423 -1.07 -7.72 8.27
C GLU A 423 -1.35 -6.69 9.38
N PHE A 424 -2.24 -5.73 9.16
CA PHE A 424 -2.49 -4.64 10.12
C PHE A 424 -3.39 -5.04 11.29
N ALA A 425 -4.28 -6.01 11.10
CA ALA A 425 -5.25 -6.41 12.11
C ALA A 425 -4.73 -7.48 13.09
N LYS A 426 -3.54 -8.05 12.87
CA LYS A 426 -2.92 -9.01 13.82
C LYS A 426 -2.72 -8.36 15.20
N GLU A 427 -3.11 -9.06 16.26
CA GLU A 427 -2.65 -8.72 17.60
C GLU A 427 -1.16 -9.05 17.75
N VAL A 428 -0.41 -8.12 18.34
CA VAL A 428 1.02 -8.29 18.62
C VAL A 428 1.16 -8.52 20.13
N THR A 429 1.36 -9.77 20.55
CA THR A 429 1.57 -10.14 21.96
C THR A 429 3.01 -10.57 22.21
N LEU A 430 3.54 -10.24 23.41
CA LEU A 430 4.92 -10.53 23.80
C LEU A 430 5.12 -11.99 24.28
N ASN A 431 4.06 -12.69 24.70
CA ASN A 431 4.10 -14.06 25.24
C ASN A 431 3.04 -14.94 24.55
N ASN A 432 3.48 -15.81 23.63
CA ASN A 432 2.59 -16.55 22.75
C ASN A 432 2.29 -17.98 23.27
N THR A 433 1.67 -18.10 24.46
CA THR A 433 1.36 -19.41 25.09
C THR A 433 -0.10 -19.86 24.93
N LYS A 434 -0.88 -19.30 24.01
CA LYS A 434 -2.18 -19.88 23.63
C LYS A 434 -2.29 -19.98 22.11
N SER A 435 -2.17 -21.22 21.62
CA SER A 435 -2.65 -21.61 20.29
C SER A 435 -4.19 -21.54 20.30
N GLY A 436 -4.71 -20.44 19.79
CA GLY A 436 -6.10 -20.29 19.37
C GLY A 436 -6.07 -19.37 18.16
N SER A 437 -6.91 -19.65 17.15
CA SER A 437 -7.17 -18.79 15.99
C SER A 437 -6.85 -17.32 16.27
N GLY A 438 -5.79 -16.77 15.66
CA GLY A 438 -5.35 -15.41 15.96
C GLY A 438 -6.50 -14.43 15.79
N GLU A 439 -6.96 -13.83 16.88
CA GLU A 439 -8.02 -12.82 16.84
C GLU A 439 -7.48 -11.61 16.08
N TYR A 440 -8.03 -11.37 14.89
CA TYR A 440 -7.78 -10.13 14.18
C TYR A 440 -8.63 -9.03 14.81
N LYS A 441 -8.07 -7.83 14.98
CA LYS A 441 -8.80 -6.64 15.45
C LYS A 441 -10.04 -6.34 14.59
N ILE A 442 -9.98 -6.67 13.30
CA ILE A 442 -11.10 -6.70 12.35
C ILE A 442 -10.92 -7.87 11.39
N ASP A 443 -12.01 -8.48 10.91
CA ASP A 443 -11.93 -9.58 9.94
C ASP A 443 -11.43 -9.10 8.57
N PRO A 444 -10.25 -9.56 8.10
CA PRO A 444 -9.71 -9.18 6.79
C PRO A 444 -10.65 -9.53 5.61
N ILE A 445 -11.46 -10.58 5.73
CA ILE A 445 -12.44 -10.99 4.72
C ILE A 445 -13.54 -9.93 4.63
N GLN A 446 -14.06 -9.46 5.77
CA GLN A 446 -15.05 -8.38 5.77
C GLN A 446 -14.52 -7.09 5.15
N VAL A 447 -13.27 -6.72 5.44
CA VAL A 447 -12.62 -5.54 4.82
C VAL A 447 -12.53 -5.71 3.30
N SER A 448 -12.14 -6.90 2.85
CA SER A 448 -12.08 -7.23 1.42
C SER A 448 -13.46 -7.15 0.75
N ASN A 449 -14.50 -7.68 1.40
CA ASN A 449 -15.87 -7.66 0.89
C ASN A 449 -16.46 -6.24 0.87
N LEU A 450 -16.12 -5.40 1.86
CA LEU A 450 -16.45 -3.99 1.85
C LEU A 450 -15.92 -3.29 0.59
N TYR A 451 -14.69 -3.60 0.20
CA TYR A 451 -14.10 -3.03 -1.01
C TYR A 451 -14.80 -3.49 -2.28
N GLU A 452 -15.04 -4.78 -2.41
CA GLU A 452 -15.69 -5.39 -3.57
C GLU A 452 -17.13 -4.91 -3.74
N ASN A 453 -17.90 -4.87 -2.66
CA ASN A 453 -19.34 -4.65 -2.73
C ASN A 453 -19.73 -3.17 -2.69
N TRP A 454 -18.88 -2.29 -2.14
CA TRP A 454 -19.24 -0.90 -1.91
C TRP A 454 -18.21 0.09 -2.45
N VAL A 455 -16.95 -0.01 -2.03
CA VAL A 455 -15.95 1.01 -2.37
C VAL A 455 -15.67 1.04 -3.89
N ILE A 456 -15.46 -0.12 -4.51
CA ILE A 456 -15.20 -0.23 -5.95
C ILE A 456 -16.43 0.20 -6.76
N PRO A 457 -17.65 -0.33 -6.53
CA PRO A 457 -18.85 0.09 -7.26
C PRO A 457 -19.16 1.57 -7.13
N LEU A 458 -19.07 2.15 -5.93
CA LEU A 458 -19.31 3.58 -5.73
C LEU A 458 -18.24 4.45 -6.41
N THR A 459 -16.97 4.02 -6.39
CA THR A 459 -15.90 4.71 -7.13
C THR A 459 -16.23 4.73 -8.63
N LYS A 460 -16.67 3.59 -9.18
CA LYS A 460 -17.04 3.47 -10.59
C LYS A 460 -18.25 4.34 -10.95
N LYS A 461 -19.25 4.40 -10.07
CA LYS A 461 -20.39 5.32 -10.21
C LYS A 461 -19.93 6.78 -10.30
N VAL A 462 -19.00 7.19 -9.45
CA VAL A 462 -18.39 8.54 -9.53
C VAL A 462 -17.65 8.75 -10.85
N GLU A 463 -16.91 7.75 -11.33
CA GLU A 463 -16.21 7.82 -12.63
C GLU A 463 -17.20 8.03 -13.79
N VAL A 464 -18.29 7.26 -13.84
CA VAL A 464 -19.33 7.38 -14.88
C VAL A 464 -19.99 8.76 -14.83
N GLU A 465 -20.43 9.20 -13.65
CA GLU A 465 -21.10 10.50 -13.47
C GLU A 465 -20.19 11.68 -13.83
N TYR A 466 -18.89 11.55 -13.56
CA TYR A 466 -17.89 12.52 -14.01
C TYR A 466 -17.76 12.57 -15.53
N LEU A 467 -17.60 11.42 -16.20
CA LEU A 467 -17.41 11.32 -17.64
C LEU A 467 -18.60 11.88 -18.43
N LEU A 468 -19.84 11.65 -17.96
CA LEU A 468 -21.05 12.17 -18.61
C LEU A 468 -21.10 13.70 -18.71
N ARG A 469 -20.30 14.39 -17.91
CA ARG A 469 -20.19 15.87 -17.89
C ARG A 469 -18.88 16.38 -18.45
N ARG A 470 -17.99 15.48 -18.86
CA ARG A 470 -16.63 15.83 -19.24
C ARG A 470 -16.52 16.64 -20.54
N LEU A 471 -17.58 16.65 -21.36
CA LEU A 471 -17.62 17.33 -22.66
C LEU A 471 -18.60 18.51 -22.72
N ASN A 472 -19.38 18.75 -21.66
CA ASN A 472 -20.48 19.72 -21.66
C ASN A 472 -20.13 20.94 -20.83
#